data_AF-A0A3N5XP14-F1
#
_entry.id   AF-A0A3N5XP14-F1
#
_cell.length_a   1.000
_cell.length_b   1.000
_cell.length_c   1.000
_cell.angle_alpha   90.00
_cell.angle_beta   90.00
_cell.angle_gamma   90.00
#
_symmetry.space_group_name_H-M   'P 1'
#
loop_
_entity.id
_entity.type
_entity.pdbx_description
1 polymer ?
#
loop_
_entity_poly.entity_id
_entity_poly.type
_entity_poly.pdbx_seq_one_letter_code
_entity_poly.pdbx_strand_id
1 'polypeptide(L)'
;LKPDESPDGRPGIAILFMTMGKDDLPKRLIERIGQTVLTCPTTACYDGMPDAPDRVGVGSALRFFGDGFQGSKMIAGQRYWRIPVMEGEFVVQEKFGMIKGVGGGNFLILARSPDAALEAAEAGAEAMSGRQGVILPFPGGVVRSGSKVGSRRIKSMIASTNDAYCPTLRAVTQTALPEGVNSVLEIVVNGVDAPAIAGAMRAGIDAACREGVVAITAGNYGGKLGPHHFHLRKIMSGETA
;
A
#
# COMPACT_ATOMS: atom_id res chain seq x y z
N LEU A 1 -5.78 -12.54 9.11
CA LEU A 1 -5.57 -12.84 10.53
C LEU A 1 -6.50 -13.97 10.90
N LYS A 2 -5.93 -15.04 11.41
CA LYS A 2 -6.68 -16.13 12.04
C LYS A 2 -7.27 -15.65 13.37
N PRO A 3 -8.30 -16.34 13.90
CA PRO A 3 -8.92 -15.98 15.18
C PRO A 3 -7.93 -15.81 16.35
N ASP A 4 -6.88 -16.64 16.42
CA ASP A 4 -5.83 -16.58 17.45
C ASP A 4 -4.84 -15.42 17.29
N GLU A 5 -4.88 -14.73 16.14
CA GLU A 5 -4.10 -13.53 15.87
C GLU A 5 -4.92 -12.24 16.07
N SER A 6 -6.23 -12.33 16.37
CA SER A 6 -7.10 -11.17 16.56
C SER A 6 -7.38 -10.90 18.05
N PRO A 7 -7.60 -9.63 18.45
CA PRO A 7 -7.92 -9.29 19.84
C PRO A 7 -9.25 -9.86 20.37
N ASP A 8 -10.16 -10.26 19.49
CA ASP A 8 -11.52 -10.67 19.82
C ASP A 8 -11.83 -12.14 19.46
N GLY A 9 -10.83 -12.92 19.04
CA GLY A 9 -11.01 -14.34 18.72
C GLY A 9 -11.81 -14.58 17.44
N ARG A 10 -11.85 -13.63 16.51
CA ARG A 10 -12.61 -13.70 15.25
C ARG A 10 -11.69 -13.55 14.03
N PRO A 11 -12.05 -14.08 12.86
CA PRO A 11 -11.26 -13.86 11.65
C PRO A 11 -11.19 -12.35 11.33
N GLY A 12 -10.01 -11.90 10.90
CA GLY A 12 -9.75 -10.48 10.68
C GLY A 12 -8.81 -10.19 9.52
N ILE A 13 -8.74 -8.92 9.14
CA ILE A 13 -7.81 -8.41 8.13
C ILE A 13 -7.04 -7.20 8.70
N ALA A 14 -5.74 -7.17 8.47
CA ALA A 14 -4.92 -6.01 8.77
C ALA A 14 -4.90 -5.06 7.56
N ILE A 15 -5.14 -3.78 7.80
CA ILE A 15 -5.18 -2.75 6.76
C ILE A 15 -4.19 -1.65 7.12
N LEU A 16 -3.35 -1.25 6.17
CA LEU A 16 -2.47 -0.09 6.31
C LEU A 16 -3.08 1.13 5.62
N PHE A 17 -3.11 2.25 6.34
CA PHE A 17 -3.43 3.56 5.79
C PHE A 17 -2.18 4.42 5.76
N MET A 18 -1.93 5.06 4.61
CA MET A 18 -0.76 5.91 4.42
C MET A 18 -1.16 7.23 3.80
N THR A 19 -0.57 8.31 4.32
CA THR A 19 -0.70 9.68 3.83
C THR A 19 0.69 10.28 3.68
N MET A 20 0.81 11.38 2.92
CA MET A 20 2.08 12.08 2.76
C MET A 20 2.47 12.84 4.04
N GLY A 21 1.50 13.46 4.70
CA GLY A 21 1.67 14.17 5.97
C GLY A 21 1.03 13.42 7.13
N LYS A 22 1.67 13.47 8.30
CA LYS A 22 1.13 12.89 9.54
C LYS A 22 -0.21 13.53 9.95
N ASP A 23 -0.38 14.82 9.67
CA ASP A 23 -1.55 15.59 10.09
C ASP A 23 -2.80 15.26 9.25
N ASP A 24 -2.61 14.66 8.06
CA ASP A 24 -3.71 14.20 7.21
C ASP A 24 -4.31 12.87 7.69
N LEU A 25 -3.48 12.03 8.34
CA LEU A 25 -3.85 10.66 8.68
C LEU A 25 -5.06 10.58 9.62
N PRO A 26 -5.17 11.38 10.70
CA PRO A 26 -6.34 11.36 11.58
C PRO A 26 -7.66 11.54 10.85
N LYS A 27 -7.74 12.55 9.97
CA LYS A 27 -8.96 12.83 9.20
C LYS A 27 -9.29 11.66 8.28
N ARG A 28 -8.30 11.11 7.58
CA ARG A 28 -8.51 9.98 6.66
C ARG A 28 -8.96 8.72 7.40
N LEU A 29 -8.38 8.41 8.55
CA LEU A 29 -8.75 7.24 9.37
C LEU A 29 -10.18 7.35 9.90
N ILE A 30 -10.55 8.51 10.46
CA ILE A 30 -11.90 8.74 11.00
C ILE A 30 -12.95 8.61 9.88
N GLU A 31 -12.72 9.25 8.73
CA GLU A 31 -13.65 9.16 7.59
C GLU A 31 -13.79 7.73 7.09
N ARG A 32 -12.69 7.01 6.88
CA ARG A 32 -12.73 5.65 6.33
C ARG A 32 -13.32 4.66 7.32
N ILE A 33 -12.82 4.60 8.56
CA ILE A 33 -13.34 3.67 9.57
C ILE A 33 -14.80 4.01 9.89
N GLY A 34 -15.15 5.29 10.02
CA GLY A 34 -16.52 5.71 10.33
C GLY A 34 -17.53 5.41 9.22
N GLN A 35 -17.14 5.46 7.95
CA GLN A 35 -18.06 5.28 6.81
C GLN A 35 -17.99 3.91 6.14
N THR A 36 -16.94 3.12 6.40
CA THR A 36 -16.77 1.81 5.76
C THR A 36 -16.56 0.65 6.72
N VAL A 37 -16.14 0.90 7.97
CA VAL A 37 -15.98 -0.15 8.98
C VAL A 37 -17.14 -0.13 9.95
N LEU A 38 -17.39 0.99 10.64
CA LEU A 38 -18.53 1.16 11.57
C LEU A 38 -19.87 0.77 10.94
N THR A 39 -20.05 1.05 9.66
CA THR A 39 -21.26 0.75 8.87
C THR A 39 -21.29 -0.67 8.31
N CYS A 40 -20.18 -1.40 8.34
CA CYS A 40 -20.08 -2.76 7.83
C CYS A 40 -20.55 -3.77 8.89
N PRO A 41 -21.48 -4.69 8.54
CA PRO A 41 -22.04 -5.64 9.50
C PRO A 41 -20.99 -6.44 10.26
N THR A 42 -21.25 -6.70 11.54
CA THR A 42 -20.45 -7.52 12.46
C THR A 42 -19.05 -6.99 12.78
N THR A 43 -18.60 -5.88 12.20
CA THR A 43 -17.18 -5.50 12.33
C THR A 43 -16.81 -4.98 13.72
N ALA A 44 -15.52 -5.08 14.03
CA ALA A 44 -14.87 -4.36 15.12
C ALA A 44 -13.51 -3.85 14.61
N CYS A 45 -12.96 -2.81 15.24
CA CYS A 45 -11.75 -2.16 14.76
C CYS A 45 -10.71 -1.96 15.87
N TYR A 46 -9.53 -2.55 15.67
CA TYR A 46 -8.46 -2.64 16.67
C TYR A 46 -7.16 -2.04 16.14
N ASP A 47 -6.31 -1.58 17.05
CA ASP A 47 -5.00 -1.05 16.71
C ASP A 47 -4.05 -2.16 16.25
N GLY A 48 -3.47 -1.98 15.06
CA GLY A 48 -2.45 -2.89 14.51
C GLY A 48 -1.02 -2.53 14.86
N MET A 49 -0.78 -1.41 15.55
CA MET A 49 0.57 -0.92 15.91
C MET A 49 0.62 -0.44 17.36
N PRO A 50 0.43 -1.33 18.35
CA PRO A 50 0.29 -0.96 19.76
C PRO A 50 1.53 -0.23 20.33
N ASP A 51 2.71 -0.55 19.83
CA ASP A 51 4.01 -0.02 20.27
C ASP A 51 4.42 1.29 19.54
N ALA A 52 3.57 1.80 18.64
CA ALA A 52 3.86 3.04 17.93
C ALA A 52 3.89 4.23 18.91
N PRO A 53 4.89 5.13 18.79
CA PRO A 53 5.02 6.27 19.69
C PRO A 53 3.91 7.31 19.46
N ASP A 54 3.58 7.58 18.19
CA ASP A 54 2.50 8.48 17.84
C ASP A 54 1.18 7.72 17.76
N ARG A 55 0.13 8.30 18.34
CA ARG A 55 -1.20 7.67 18.44
C ARG A 55 -2.30 8.64 18.03
N VAL A 56 -3.28 8.14 17.28
CA VAL A 56 -4.42 8.91 16.78
C VAL A 56 -5.72 8.43 17.44
N GLY A 57 -6.48 9.35 18.02
CA GLY A 57 -7.75 9.06 18.72
C GLY A 57 -8.93 8.80 17.79
N VAL A 58 -8.88 7.74 16.98
CA VAL A 58 -9.97 7.39 16.05
C VAL A 58 -11.24 6.97 16.81
N GLY A 59 -11.14 6.00 17.73
CA GLY A 59 -12.27 5.59 18.56
C GLY A 59 -12.79 6.73 19.43
N SER A 60 -11.91 7.59 19.92
CA SER A 60 -12.30 8.81 20.64
C SER A 60 -13.19 9.75 19.84
N ALA A 61 -12.98 9.85 18.52
CA ALA A 61 -13.81 10.66 17.64
C ALA A 61 -15.11 9.93 17.28
N LEU A 62 -15.01 8.65 16.90
CA LEU A 62 -16.18 7.89 16.43
C LEU A 62 -17.21 7.61 17.53
N ARG A 63 -16.79 7.56 18.80
CA ARG A 63 -17.71 7.28 19.92
C ARG A 63 -18.89 8.24 20.02
N PHE A 64 -18.77 9.46 19.52
CA PHE A 64 -19.85 10.45 19.55
C PHE A 64 -21.03 10.06 18.66
N PHE A 65 -20.85 9.15 17.71
CA PHE A 65 -21.96 8.56 16.95
C PHE A 65 -22.99 7.86 17.87
N GLY A 66 -22.55 7.36 19.03
CA GLY A 66 -23.43 6.74 20.02
C GLY A 66 -24.32 7.72 20.78
N ASP A 67 -24.26 9.03 20.50
CA ASP A 67 -25.16 10.07 21.04
C ASP A 67 -25.33 10.03 22.58
N GLY A 68 -24.24 9.77 23.30
CA GLY A 68 -24.24 9.69 24.77
C GLY A 68 -24.49 8.28 25.32
N PHE A 69 -24.91 7.32 24.49
CA PHE A 69 -25.15 5.93 24.89
C PHE A 69 -23.91 5.04 24.78
N GLN A 70 -22.79 5.54 24.26
CA GLN A 70 -21.55 4.79 24.14
C GLN A 70 -21.00 4.33 25.51
N GLY A 71 -20.63 3.06 25.60
CA GLY A 71 -19.94 2.50 26.76
C GLY A 71 -18.42 2.58 26.61
N SER A 72 -17.70 2.78 27.72
CA SER A 72 -16.23 2.64 27.74
C SER A 72 -15.80 1.43 28.58
N LYS A 73 -14.73 0.76 28.14
CA LYS A 73 -14.08 -0.33 28.89
C LYS A 73 -12.57 -0.19 28.81
N MET A 74 -11.90 -0.51 29.92
CA MET A 74 -10.44 -0.64 29.99
C MET A 74 -10.12 -2.13 30.13
N ILE A 75 -9.34 -2.68 29.20
CA ILE A 75 -8.89 -4.08 29.21
C ILE A 75 -7.39 -4.07 28.98
N ALA A 76 -6.63 -4.67 29.90
CA ALA A 76 -5.16 -4.70 29.83
C ALA A 76 -4.50 -3.32 29.55
N GLY A 77 -5.04 -2.26 30.17
CA GLY A 77 -4.54 -0.89 29.99
C GLY A 77 -4.94 -0.21 28.67
N GLN A 78 -5.64 -0.90 27.77
CA GLN A 78 -6.17 -0.35 26.52
C GLN A 78 -7.65 0.04 26.69
N ARG A 79 -8.02 1.20 26.14
CA ARG A 79 -9.42 1.66 26.14
C ARG A 79 -10.15 1.23 24.88
N TYR A 80 -11.37 0.76 25.07
CA TYR A 80 -12.31 0.41 24.00
C TYR A 80 -13.62 1.17 24.18
N TRP A 81 -14.25 1.51 23.06
CA TRP A 81 -15.58 2.09 22.98
C TRP A 81 -16.55 1.05 22.42
N ARG A 82 -17.70 0.93 23.07
CA ARG A 82 -18.86 0.14 22.62
C ARG A 82 -19.92 1.13 22.17
N ILE A 83 -20.11 1.26 20.87
CA ILE A 83 -21.01 2.25 20.26
C ILE A 83 -22.30 1.52 19.87
N PRO A 84 -23.45 1.87 20.46
CA PRO A 84 -24.73 1.27 20.05
C PRO A 84 -25.04 1.58 18.58
N VAL A 85 -25.40 0.55 17.82
CA VAL A 85 -25.80 0.61 16.41
C VAL A 85 -27.01 -0.33 16.20
N MET A 86 -27.67 -0.26 15.05
CA MET A 86 -28.87 -1.08 14.79
C MET A 86 -28.64 -2.59 14.97
N GLU A 87 -27.48 -3.10 14.59
CA GLU A 87 -27.12 -4.52 14.70
C GLU A 87 -26.77 -4.94 16.15
N GLY A 88 -26.48 -3.98 17.02
CA GLY A 88 -25.97 -4.23 18.37
C GLY A 88 -24.92 -3.20 18.77
N GLU A 89 -23.65 -3.60 18.77
CA GLU A 89 -22.54 -2.73 19.18
C GLU A 89 -21.39 -2.76 18.17
N PHE A 90 -20.92 -1.59 17.78
CA PHE A 90 -19.63 -1.44 17.11
C PHE A 90 -18.53 -1.24 18.17
N VAL A 91 -17.56 -2.16 18.19
CA VAL A 91 -16.41 -2.10 19.11
C VAL A 91 -15.21 -1.48 18.41
N VAL A 92 -14.64 -0.42 18.99
CA VAL A 92 -13.45 0.25 18.46
C VAL A 92 -12.46 0.64 19.56
N GLN A 93 -11.18 0.39 19.34
CA GLN A 93 -10.12 0.83 20.25
C GLN A 93 -9.99 2.36 20.24
N GLU A 94 -9.68 2.96 21.39
CA GLU A 94 -9.65 4.43 21.53
C GLU A 94 -8.66 5.10 20.58
N LYS A 95 -7.45 4.52 20.47
CA LYS A 95 -6.33 5.08 19.73
C LYS A 95 -5.67 4.03 18.84
N PHE A 96 -5.15 4.50 17.70
CA PHE A 96 -4.46 3.70 16.70
C PHE A 96 -3.03 4.21 16.53
N GLY A 97 -2.08 3.29 16.36
CA GLY A 97 -0.69 3.57 16.13
C GLY A 97 -0.41 4.24 14.80
N MET A 98 0.52 5.18 14.80
CA MET A 98 1.04 5.86 13.63
C MET A 98 2.57 5.81 13.67
N ILE A 99 3.16 5.39 12.55
CA ILE A 99 4.60 5.38 12.35
C ILE A 99 4.94 6.11 11.05
N LYS A 100 6.21 6.49 10.91
CA LYS A 100 6.74 6.93 9.63
C LYS A 100 7.02 5.70 8.76
N GLY A 101 6.11 5.40 7.83
CA GLY A 101 6.31 4.35 6.84
C GLY A 101 7.16 4.78 5.64
N VAL A 102 7.36 3.85 4.72
CA VAL A 102 8.06 4.05 3.45
C VAL A 102 7.07 3.81 2.30
N GLY A 103 7.00 4.74 1.35
CA GLY A 103 6.14 4.62 0.18
C GLY A 103 6.96 4.65 -1.12
N GLY A 104 6.46 3.97 -2.15
CA GLY A 104 6.98 4.09 -3.51
C GLY A 104 8.13 3.15 -3.86
N GLY A 105 8.36 2.08 -3.08
CA GLY A 105 9.15 0.95 -3.59
C GLY A 105 8.45 0.41 -4.83
N ASN A 106 9.19 0.09 -5.90
CA ASN A 106 8.55 -0.32 -7.15
C ASN A 106 9.46 -1.16 -8.03
N PHE A 107 8.85 -1.89 -8.96
CA PHE A 107 9.53 -2.45 -10.12
C PHE A 107 8.61 -2.44 -11.34
N LEU A 108 9.22 -2.43 -12.52
CA LEU A 108 8.59 -2.45 -13.83
C LEU A 108 8.79 -3.82 -14.48
N ILE A 109 7.72 -4.37 -15.04
CA ILE A 109 7.68 -5.60 -15.80
C ILE A 109 7.56 -5.24 -17.27
N LEU A 110 8.60 -5.51 -18.06
CA LEU A 110 8.65 -5.21 -19.48
C LEU A 110 8.44 -6.52 -20.26
N ALA A 111 7.33 -6.63 -20.98
CA ALA A 111 6.92 -7.88 -21.63
C ALA A 111 6.63 -7.74 -23.12
N ARG A 112 6.63 -8.88 -23.81
CA ARG A 112 6.41 -8.98 -25.26
C ARG A 112 4.98 -8.69 -25.70
N SER A 113 4.00 -8.86 -24.81
CA SER A 113 2.59 -8.62 -25.07
C SER A 113 1.86 -8.07 -23.84
N PRO A 114 0.69 -7.45 -24.01
CA PRO A 114 -0.18 -7.05 -22.89
C PRO A 114 -0.52 -8.23 -21.96
N ASP A 115 -0.87 -9.39 -22.52
CA ASP A 115 -1.25 -10.57 -21.74
C ASP A 115 -0.09 -11.07 -20.87
N ALA A 116 1.12 -11.17 -21.44
CA ALA A 116 2.30 -11.58 -20.70
C ALA A 116 2.67 -10.59 -19.58
N ALA A 117 2.48 -9.28 -19.82
CA ALA A 117 2.71 -8.28 -18.79
C ALA A 117 1.70 -8.44 -17.64
N LEU A 118 0.42 -8.62 -17.97
CA LEU A 118 -0.64 -8.74 -16.98
C LEU A 118 -0.50 -9.99 -16.14
N GLU A 119 -0.28 -11.15 -16.77
CA GLU A 119 -0.08 -12.42 -16.06
C GLU A 119 1.12 -12.35 -15.09
N ALA A 120 2.23 -11.77 -15.53
CA ALA A 120 3.40 -11.55 -14.68
C ALA A 120 3.12 -10.57 -13.53
N ALA A 121 2.39 -9.48 -13.80
CA ALA A 121 2.05 -8.49 -12.79
C ALA A 121 1.07 -9.04 -11.73
N GLU A 122 0.07 -9.80 -12.14
CA GLU A 122 -0.87 -10.46 -11.24
C GLU A 122 -0.16 -11.50 -10.38
N ALA A 123 0.72 -12.33 -10.97
CA ALA A 123 1.54 -13.27 -10.20
C ALA A 123 2.45 -12.57 -9.19
N GLY A 124 3.07 -11.45 -9.57
CA GLY A 124 3.86 -10.61 -8.67
C GLY A 124 3.03 -10.03 -7.53
N ALA A 125 1.86 -9.46 -7.85
CA ALA A 125 0.95 -8.87 -6.88
C ALA A 125 0.40 -9.90 -5.90
N GLU A 126 0.04 -11.10 -6.38
CA GLU A 126 -0.42 -12.21 -5.56
C GLU A 126 0.67 -12.70 -4.59
N ALA A 127 1.91 -12.85 -5.06
CA ALA A 127 3.05 -13.24 -4.21
C ALA A 127 3.37 -12.23 -3.10
N MET A 128 2.97 -10.97 -3.29
CA MET A 128 3.10 -9.90 -2.30
C MET A 128 1.84 -9.73 -1.43
N SER A 129 0.70 -10.24 -1.87
CA SER A 129 -0.56 -10.14 -1.15
C SER A 129 -0.49 -10.89 0.19
N GLY A 130 -1.01 -10.26 1.24
CA GLY A 130 -1.01 -10.84 2.59
C GLY A 130 0.35 -10.83 3.31
N ARG A 131 1.43 -10.34 2.69
CA ARG A 131 2.71 -10.14 3.38
C ARG A 131 2.56 -9.04 4.45
N GLN A 132 3.00 -9.35 5.66
CA GLN A 132 2.90 -8.43 6.78
C GLN A 132 3.71 -7.15 6.51
N GLY A 133 3.11 -6.00 6.86
CA GLY A 133 3.81 -4.72 6.84
C GLY A 133 3.91 -4.05 5.46
N VAL A 134 3.29 -4.60 4.40
CA VAL A 134 3.24 -3.97 3.08
C VAL A 134 1.83 -3.91 2.51
N ILE A 135 1.61 -2.97 1.59
CA ILE A 135 0.41 -2.88 0.75
C ILE A 135 0.79 -2.52 -0.70
N LEU A 136 -0.06 -2.95 -1.63
CA LEU A 136 -0.02 -2.54 -3.03
C LEU A 136 -1.19 -1.57 -3.27
N PRO A 137 -0.97 -0.25 -3.24
CA PRO A 137 -2.06 0.73 -3.12
C PRO A 137 -2.85 0.96 -4.41
N PHE A 138 -2.43 0.39 -5.53
CA PHE A 138 -3.08 0.55 -6.82
C PHE A 138 -4.10 -0.55 -7.10
N PRO A 139 -5.03 -0.36 -8.05
CA PRO A 139 -6.06 -1.37 -8.37
C PRO A 139 -5.44 -2.73 -8.72
N GLY A 140 -5.86 -3.78 -8.00
CA GLY A 140 -5.29 -5.13 -8.16
C GLY A 140 -3.80 -5.23 -7.82
N GLY A 141 -3.20 -4.20 -7.20
CA GLY A 141 -1.78 -4.09 -6.95
C GLY A 141 -0.93 -3.70 -8.17
N VAL A 142 -1.56 -3.32 -9.29
CA VAL A 142 -0.88 -3.10 -10.57
C VAL A 142 -1.11 -1.69 -11.11
N VAL A 143 -0.06 -1.11 -11.70
CA VAL A 143 -0.04 0.21 -12.30
C VAL A 143 0.24 0.09 -13.78
N ARG A 144 -0.72 0.55 -14.59
CA ARG A 144 -0.57 0.61 -16.05
C ARG A 144 -0.07 1.96 -16.57
N SER A 145 -0.21 3.03 -15.77
CA SER A 145 -0.10 4.40 -16.28
C SER A 145 1.34 4.89 -16.38
N GLY A 146 2.21 4.50 -15.44
CA GLY A 146 3.60 4.93 -15.33
C GLY A 146 3.77 6.45 -15.33
N SER A 147 4.19 7.06 -14.22
CA SER A 147 4.34 8.53 -14.15
C SER A 147 5.80 8.97 -14.09
N LYS A 148 6.06 10.17 -14.62
CA LYS A 148 7.29 10.94 -14.40
C LYS A 148 6.94 12.26 -13.74
N VAL A 149 7.92 12.86 -13.06
CA VAL A 149 7.76 14.18 -12.44
C VAL A 149 7.63 15.27 -13.49
N GLY A 150 6.68 16.17 -13.27
CA GLY A 150 6.41 17.31 -14.13
C GLY A 150 5.74 16.95 -15.45
N SER A 151 5.69 17.92 -16.35
CA SER A 151 5.20 17.76 -17.72
C SER A 151 6.03 18.59 -18.68
N ARG A 152 6.23 18.08 -19.90
CA ARG A 152 6.92 18.80 -20.98
C ARG A 152 6.14 20.02 -21.47
N ARG A 153 4.80 20.00 -21.35
CA ARG A 153 3.91 21.02 -21.94
C ARG A 153 3.20 21.90 -20.91
N ILE A 154 2.90 21.36 -19.72
CA ILE A 154 2.05 22.03 -18.72
C ILE A 154 2.86 22.24 -17.44
N LYS A 155 3.29 23.48 -17.17
CA LYS A 155 4.15 23.79 -16.01
C LYS A 155 3.51 23.47 -14.65
N SER A 156 2.19 23.60 -14.54
CA SER A 156 1.44 23.33 -13.29
C SER A 156 1.21 21.84 -13.01
N MET A 157 1.52 20.96 -13.96
CA MET A 157 1.24 19.54 -13.84
C MET A 157 2.36 18.86 -13.06
N ILE A 158 2.01 18.29 -11.90
CA ILE A 158 2.94 17.66 -10.96
C ILE A 158 3.53 16.36 -11.51
N ALA A 159 2.72 15.59 -12.25
CA ALA A 159 3.13 14.34 -12.87
C ALA A 159 2.46 14.17 -14.25
N SER A 160 3.16 13.52 -15.16
CA SER A 160 2.65 13.17 -16.49
C SER A 160 3.10 11.76 -16.87
N THR A 161 2.63 11.24 -18.02
CA THR A 161 3.04 9.91 -18.50
C THR A 161 4.55 9.80 -18.65
N ASN A 162 5.09 8.64 -18.25
CA ASN A 162 6.49 8.31 -18.44
C ASN A 162 6.73 7.81 -19.86
N ASP A 163 6.84 8.76 -20.80
CA ASP A 163 6.96 8.51 -22.23
C ASP A 163 8.14 7.60 -22.61
N ALA A 164 9.24 7.61 -21.84
CA ALA A 164 10.36 6.69 -22.06
C ALA A 164 9.95 5.21 -21.97
N TYR A 165 8.91 4.89 -21.18
CA TYR A 165 8.39 3.55 -20.98
C TYR A 165 7.05 3.29 -21.71
N CYS A 166 6.64 4.15 -22.64
CA CYS A 166 5.44 3.95 -23.44
C CYS A 166 5.77 3.26 -24.77
N PRO A 167 5.33 1.99 -25.00
CA PRO A 167 5.61 1.28 -26.25
C PRO A 167 5.11 2.01 -27.50
N THR A 168 3.98 2.72 -27.39
CA THR A 168 3.37 3.49 -28.49
C THR A 168 4.12 4.77 -28.84
N LEU A 169 5.06 5.23 -28.00
CA LEU A 169 5.81 6.47 -28.20
C LEU A 169 7.25 6.24 -28.66
N ARG A 170 7.66 4.99 -28.91
CA ARG A 170 9.03 4.62 -29.32
C ARG A 170 9.60 5.46 -30.47
N ALA A 171 8.76 5.83 -31.44
CA ALA A 171 9.18 6.60 -32.62
C ALA A 171 9.30 8.11 -32.37
N VAL A 172 8.77 8.63 -31.26
CA VAL A 172 8.63 10.08 -31.01
C VAL A 172 9.27 10.54 -29.69
N THR A 173 9.85 9.63 -28.93
CA THR A 173 10.58 9.93 -27.70
C THR A 173 11.81 9.04 -27.55
N GLN A 174 12.72 9.42 -26.65
CA GLN A 174 13.84 8.58 -26.28
C GLN A 174 13.34 7.43 -25.39
N THR A 175 13.14 6.27 -26.01
CA THR A 175 12.64 5.09 -25.30
C THR A 175 13.72 4.47 -24.42
N ALA A 176 13.31 4.02 -23.22
CA ALA A 176 14.09 3.17 -22.33
C ALA A 176 13.76 1.68 -22.50
N LEU A 177 12.87 1.34 -23.44
CA LEU A 177 12.39 -0.02 -23.62
C LEU A 177 13.31 -0.81 -24.57
N PRO A 178 13.80 -1.99 -24.17
CA PRO A 178 14.48 -2.92 -25.08
C PRO A 178 13.62 -3.27 -26.29
N GLU A 179 14.27 -3.78 -27.34
CA GLU A 179 13.57 -4.34 -28.50
C GLU A 179 12.63 -5.49 -28.07
N GLY A 180 11.49 -5.62 -28.76
CA GLY A 180 10.50 -6.68 -28.49
C GLY A 180 9.55 -6.42 -27.31
N VAL A 181 9.75 -5.37 -26.51
CA VAL A 181 8.82 -4.99 -25.42
C VAL A 181 7.61 -4.23 -25.98
N ASN A 182 6.40 -4.76 -25.81
CA ASN A 182 5.17 -4.12 -26.29
C ASN A 182 4.18 -3.77 -25.18
N SER A 183 4.46 -4.15 -23.93
CA SER A 183 3.68 -3.77 -22.76
C SER A 183 4.57 -3.60 -21.55
N VAL A 184 4.22 -2.65 -20.69
CA VAL A 184 4.91 -2.37 -19.43
C VAL A 184 3.86 -2.20 -18.34
N LEU A 185 4.04 -2.93 -17.25
CA LEU A 185 3.27 -2.74 -16.02
C LEU A 185 4.22 -2.48 -14.86
N GLU A 186 3.73 -1.74 -13.87
CA GLU A 186 4.47 -1.37 -12.68
C GLU A 186 3.76 -1.97 -11.47
N ILE A 187 4.53 -2.43 -10.49
CA ILE A 187 4.00 -2.70 -9.15
C ILE A 187 4.63 -1.71 -8.18
N VAL A 188 3.79 -1.01 -7.42
CA VAL A 188 4.20 -0.09 -6.36
C VAL A 188 3.88 -0.72 -5.01
N VAL A 189 4.85 -0.68 -4.11
CA VAL A 189 4.83 -1.24 -2.78
C VAL A 189 5.06 -0.12 -1.77
N ASN A 190 4.14 0.02 -0.83
CA ASN A 190 4.37 0.80 0.37
C ASN A 190 4.46 -0.14 1.57
N GLY A 191 5.11 0.29 2.64
CA GLY A 191 5.25 -0.53 3.82
C GLY A 191 5.65 0.23 5.08
N VAL A 192 5.70 -0.52 6.17
CA VAL A 192 6.06 -0.02 7.52
C VAL A 192 7.54 0.34 7.62
N ASP A 193 8.39 -0.33 6.85
CA ASP A 193 9.83 -0.08 6.79
C ASP A 193 10.42 -0.54 5.43
N ALA A 194 11.70 -0.23 5.21
CA ALA A 194 12.40 -0.61 3.98
C ALA A 194 12.66 -2.12 3.85
N PRO A 195 13.04 -2.86 4.92
CA PRO A 195 13.19 -4.32 4.84
C PRO A 195 11.92 -5.06 4.40
N ALA A 196 10.74 -4.68 4.92
CA ALA A 196 9.46 -5.26 4.53
C ALA A 196 9.19 -5.06 3.04
N ILE A 197 9.42 -3.84 2.53
CA ILE A 197 9.30 -3.52 1.11
C ILE A 197 10.29 -4.34 0.27
N ALA A 198 11.56 -4.41 0.66
CA ALA A 198 12.58 -5.18 -0.05
C ALA A 198 12.21 -6.66 -0.14
N GLY A 199 11.75 -7.25 0.97
CA GLY A 199 11.29 -8.64 1.01
C GLY A 199 10.06 -8.90 0.13
N ALA A 200 9.11 -7.95 0.09
CA ALA A 200 7.96 -8.01 -0.81
C ALA A 200 8.39 -7.90 -2.28
N MET A 201 9.24 -6.92 -2.61
CA MET A 201 9.77 -6.74 -3.97
C MET A 201 10.50 -7.99 -4.46
N ARG A 202 11.31 -8.64 -3.61
CA ARG A 202 11.98 -9.91 -3.97
C ARG A 202 10.96 -10.97 -4.39
N ALA A 203 9.97 -11.23 -3.53
CA ALA A 203 8.93 -12.22 -3.79
C ALA A 203 8.11 -11.88 -5.06
N GLY A 204 7.77 -10.61 -5.24
CA GLY A 204 7.04 -10.13 -6.42
C GLY A 204 7.84 -10.28 -7.71
N ILE A 205 9.13 -9.95 -7.69
CA ILE A 205 10.01 -10.08 -8.86
C ILE A 205 10.22 -11.55 -9.21
N ASP A 206 10.48 -12.41 -8.22
CA ASP A 206 10.63 -13.86 -8.44
C ASP A 206 9.38 -14.44 -9.11
N ALA A 207 8.18 -14.08 -8.63
CA ALA A 207 6.92 -14.56 -9.19
C ALA A 207 6.57 -13.96 -10.56
N ALA A 208 7.01 -12.72 -10.84
CA ALA A 208 6.79 -12.04 -12.11
C ALA A 208 7.73 -12.52 -13.23
N CYS A 209 8.83 -13.21 -12.91
CA CYS A 209 9.77 -13.77 -13.90
C CYS A 209 9.14 -14.97 -14.66
N ARG A 210 8.22 -14.67 -15.57
CA ARG A 210 7.44 -15.63 -16.38
C ARG A 210 7.78 -15.57 -17.86
N GLU A 211 7.29 -16.55 -18.62
CA GLU A 211 7.36 -16.51 -20.07
C GLU A 211 6.72 -15.22 -20.61
N GLY A 212 7.35 -14.62 -21.63
CA GLY A 212 6.87 -13.36 -22.20
C GLY A 212 7.49 -12.11 -21.56
N VAL A 213 8.02 -12.21 -20.33
CA VAL A 213 8.79 -11.13 -19.71
C VAL A 213 10.18 -11.04 -20.36
N VAL A 214 10.55 -9.83 -20.77
CA VAL A 214 11.84 -9.52 -21.40
C VAL A 214 12.83 -9.01 -20.36
N ALA A 215 12.37 -8.12 -19.46
CA ALA A 215 13.23 -7.55 -18.44
C ALA A 215 12.41 -7.06 -17.24
N ILE A 216 13.07 -7.04 -16.09
CA ILE A 216 12.63 -6.33 -14.88
C ILE A 216 13.55 -5.13 -14.67
N THR A 217 12.97 -3.98 -14.36
CA THR A 217 13.71 -2.78 -13.95
C THR A 217 12.95 -2.05 -12.85
N ALA A 218 13.38 -0.87 -12.42
CA ALA A 218 12.69 -0.05 -11.42
C ALA A 218 12.66 1.42 -11.83
N GLY A 219 11.53 2.06 -11.54
CA GLY A 219 11.36 3.50 -11.64
C GLY A 219 12.18 4.22 -10.57
N ASN A 220 12.90 5.24 -10.98
CA ASN A 220 13.65 6.11 -10.08
C ASN A 220 13.63 7.55 -10.61
N TYR A 221 13.98 8.49 -9.73
CA TYR A 221 13.96 9.92 -10.02
C TYR A 221 15.36 10.53 -9.86
N GLY A 222 16.38 9.80 -10.32
CA GLY A 222 17.78 10.24 -10.25
C GLY A 222 18.36 10.32 -8.83
N GLY A 223 17.75 9.64 -7.85
CA GLY A 223 18.20 9.61 -6.45
C GLY A 223 17.98 10.90 -5.66
N LYS A 224 17.15 11.83 -6.18
CA LYS A 224 16.98 13.19 -5.61
C LYS A 224 15.68 13.41 -4.83
N LEU A 225 14.73 12.46 -4.87
CA LEU A 225 13.40 12.64 -4.27
C LEU A 225 13.17 11.82 -3.00
N GLY A 226 13.61 10.55 -2.99
CA GLY A 226 13.35 9.63 -1.89
C GLY A 226 14.64 9.30 -1.13
N PRO A 227 14.59 9.17 0.21
CA PRO A 227 15.74 8.76 1.01
C PRO A 227 16.07 7.27 0.91
N HIS A 228 15.15 6.44 0.42
CA HIS A 228 15.32 4.99 0.29
C HIS A 228 15.60 4.60 -1.16
N HIS A 229 16.65 3.81 -1.38
CA HIS A 229 17.03 3.28 -2.68
C HIS A 229 16.98 1.75 -2.69
N PHE A 230 15.97 1.21 -3.36
CA PHE A 230 15.75 -0.23 -3.51
C PHE A 230 16.54 -0.78 -4.70
N HIS A 231 17.83 -1.04 -4.51
CA HIS A 231 18.68 -1.58 -5.57
C HIS A 231 18.32 -3.05 -5.87
N LEU A 232 17.73 -3.31 -7.05
CA LEU A 232 17.25 -4.65 -7.41
C LEU A 232 18.31 -5.74 -7.29
N ARG A 233 19.57 -5.46 -7.69
CA ARG A 233 20.66 -6.45 -7.56
C ARG A 233 20.87 -6.92 -6.12
N LYS A 234 20.79 -6.00 -5.13
CA LYS A 234 20.92 -6.35 -3.71
C LYS A 234 19.71 -7.14 -3.21
N ILE A 235 18.51 -6.67 -3.56
CA ILE A 235 17.25 -7.35 -3.23
C ILE A 235 17.27 -8.80 -3.73
N MET A 236 17.72 -9.02 -4.97
CA MET A 236 17.75 -10.36 -5.55
C MET A 236 18.91 -11.22 -5.03
N SER A 237 20.05 -10.64 -4.64
CA SER A 237 21.16 -11.40 -4.04
C SER A 237 20.90 -11.83 -2.59
N GLY A 238 19.86 -11.30 -1.95
CA GLY A 238 19.57 -11.55 -0.53
C GLY A 238 20.43 -10.70 0.41
N GLU A 239 21.21 -9.76 -0.10
CA GLU A 239 21.88 -8.75 0.69
C GLU A 239 20.84 -7.74 1.18
N THR A 240 20.70 -7.59 2.50
CA THR A 240 19.76 -6.62 3.08
C THR A 240 20.08 -5.21 2.60
N ALA A 241 19.04 -4.51 2.13
CA ALA A 241 19.09 -3.13 1.63
C ALA A 241 19.48 -2.13 2.72
#